data_AF-A0A9D5NQP2-F1
#
_entry.id   AF-A0A9D5NQP2-F1
#
_cell.length_a   1.000
_cell.length_b   1.000
_cell.length_c   1.000
_cell.angle_alpha   90.00
_cell.angle_beta   90.00
_cell.angle_gamma   90.00
#
_symmetry.space_group_name_H-M   'P 1'
#
loop_
_entity.id
_entity.type
_entity.pdbx_description
1 polymer ?
#
loop_
_entity_poly.entity_id
_entity_poly.type
_entity_poly.pdbx_seq_one_letter_code
_entity_poly.pdbx_strand_id
1 'polypeptide(L)'
;MDNGLLILGNGFDLDLGMNTRYSDFWDSEGWKNAKMTCPEKYLVTSLEKYRITHNWFDLESGLQDGATRLLNRLSNIYTGREYYESYQILINKLKEYILTQQESFVPKDNSVAEQLLKVISISTSLKCIYTFNYTDVSKICERFQIANLPPVYHVHGSLKNYIGC
;
A
#
# COMPACT_ATOMS: atom_id res chain seq x y z
N MET A 1 14.72 -11.15 -29.74
CA MET A 1 13.32 -11.03 -29.30
C MET A 1 13.34 -10.21 -28.04
N ASP A 2 12.86 -8.98 -28.10
CA ASP A 2 12.87 -8.10 -26.93
C ASP A 2 11.75 -8.53 -25.99
N ASN A 3 12.12 -8.97 -24.80
CA ASN A 3 11.21 -9.37 -23.73
C ASN A 3 11.23 -8.28 -22.66
N GLY A 4 10.57 -7.15 -22.97
CA GLY A 4 10.50 -6.02 -22.05
C GLY A 4 9.67 -6.37 -20.81
N LEU A 5 10.22 -6.07 -19.65
CA LEU A 5 9.56 -6.15 -18.35
C LEU A 5 9.54 -4.74 -17.75
N LEU A 6 8.39 -4.31 -17.22
CA LEU A 6 8.27 -3.09 -16.45
C LEU A 6 8.01 -3.42 -14.99
N ILE A 7 8.73 -2.73 -14.10
CA ILE A 7 8.53 -2.82 -12.66
C ILE A 7 8.01 -1.46 -12.18
N LEU A 8 6.84 -1.47 -11.55
CA LEU A 8 6.23 -0.30 -10.92
C LEU A 8 6.40 -0.37 -9.40
N GLY A 9 6.85 0.73 -8.82
CA GLY A 9 6.90 0.94 -7.37
C GLY A 9 6.09 2.17 -6.98
N ASN A 10 6.06 2.47 -5.68
CA ASN A 10 5.12 3.47 -5.13
C ASN A 10 5.28 4.86 -5.73
N GLY A 11 6.47 5.19 -6.26
CA GLY A 11 6.71 6.43 -7.01
C GLY A 11 5.73 6.66 -8.17
N PHE A 12 5.22 5.58 -8.78
CA PHE A 12 4.20 5.66 -9.83
C PHE A 12 2.89 6.28 -9.31
N ASP A 13 2.35 5.77 -8.21
CA ASP A 13 1.11 6.28 -7.59
C ASP A 13 1.29 7.74 -7.13
N LEU A 14 2.45 8.04 -6.54
CA LEU A 14 2.80 9.38 -6.07
C LEU A 14 2.88 10.39 -7.21
N ASP A 15 3.44 9.99 -8.35
CA ASP A 15 3.55 10.85 -9.52
C ASP A 15 2.17 11.11 -10.16
N LEU A 16 1.26 10.14 -10.12
CA LEU A 16 -0.15 10.33 -10.49
C LEU A 16 -0.91 11.26 -9.54
N GLY A 17 -0.39 11.50 -8.33
CA GLY A 17 -1.00 12.39 -7.33
C GLY A 17 -1.74 11.68 -6.21
N MET A 18 -1.58 10.37 -6.06
CA MET A 18 -2.10 9.62 -4.92
C MET A 18 -1.14 9.75 -3.74
N ASN A 19 -1.65 9.94 -2.52
CA ASN A 19 -0.83 9.97 -1.32
C ASN A 19 -0.74 8.56 -0.71
N THR A 20 0.00 7.66 -1.35
CA THR A 20 0.07 6.24 -0.99
C THR A 20 1.30 5.88 -0.15
N ARG A 21 2.08 6.86 0.34
CA ARG A 21 3.17 6.54 1.28
C ARG A 21 2.56 6.08 2.60
N TYR A 22 3.28 5.21 3.31
CA TYR A 22 2.90 4.88 4.69
C TYR A 22 2.86 6.12 5.59
N SER A 23 3.71 7.12 5.35
CA SER A 23 3.65 8.41 6.06
C SER A 23 2.32 9.13 5.83
N ASP A 24 1.79 9.07 4.62
CA ASP A 24 0.55 9.76 4.28
C ASP A 24 -0.65 9.10 4.96
N PHE A 25 -0.66 7.76 5.03
CA PHE A 25 -1.63 7.02 5.84
C PHE A 25 -1.51 7.38 7.32
N TRP A 26 -0.29 7.47 7.85
CA TRP A 26 -0.06 7.80 9.26
C TRP A 26 -0.63 9.15 9.66
N ASP A 27 -0.47 10.15 8.79
CA ASP A 27 -0.95 11.50 9.04
C ASP A 27 -2.45 11.65 8.69
N SER A 28 -3.09 10.58 8.19
CA SER A 28 -4.52 10.53 7.85
C SER A 28 -5.45 10.25 9.03
N GLU A 29 -6.74 10.50 8.82
CA GLU A 29 -7.79 10.12 9.77
C GLU A 29 -7.93 8.60 9.92
N GLY A 30 -7.57 7.82 8.89
CA GLY A 30 -7.58 6.36 8.94
C GLY A 30 -6.68 5.81 10.03
N TRP A 31 -5.46 6.38 10.17
CA TRP A 31 -4.54 6.02 11.24
C TRP A 31 -5.07 6.45 12.62
N LYS A 32 -5.57 7.70 12.75
CA LYS A 32 -6.14 8.16 14.02
C LYS A 32 -7.27 7.25 14.50
N ASN A 33 -8.16 6.86 13.60
CA ASN A 33 -9.25 5.93 13.87
C ASN A 33 -8.72 4.56 14.29
N ALA A 34 -7.73 4.00 13.58
CA ALA A 34 -7.09 2.73 13.95
C ALA A 34 -6.53 2.77 15.37
N LYS A 35 -5.85 3.86 15.74
CA LYS A 35 -5.29 4.03 17.10
C LYS A 35 -6.36 4.01 18.18
N MET A 36 -7.52 4.61 17.92
CA MET A 36 -8.62 4.64 18.88
C MET A 36 -9.28 3.26 19.03
N THR A 37 -9.48 2.55 17.93
CA THR A 37 -10.24 1.29 17.88
C THR A 37 -9.44 0.03 18.19
N CYS A 38 -8.11 0.05 18.04
CA CYS A 38 -7.28 -1.12 18.36
C CYS A 38 -7.42 -1.51 19.84
N PRO A 39 -7.83 -2.75 20.17
CA PRO A 39 -7.97 -3.22 21.56
C PRO A 39 -6.63 -3.29 22.27
N GLU A 40 -5.61 -3.75 21.55
CA GLU A 40 -4.23 -3.82 22.04
C GLU A 40 -3.47 -2.55 21.59
N LYS A 41 -2.89 -1.81 22.54
CA LYS A 41 -2.17 -0.55 22.28
C LYS A 41 -0.65 -0.71 22.07
N TYR A 42 -0.04 -1.80 22.52
CA TYR A 42 1.35 -2.16 22.24
C TYR A 42 1.69 -2.18 20.74
N LEU A 43 0.83 -2.74 19.89
CA LEU A 43 1.04 -2.75 18.44
C LEU A 43 1.18 -1.31 17.91
N VAL A 44 0.19 -0.48 18.23
CA VAL A 44 0.14 0.92 17.82
C VAL A 44 1.38 1.66 18.33
N THR A 45 1.64 1.60 19.63
CA THR A 45 2.77 2.30 20.26
C THR A 45 4.14 1.81 19.75
N SER A 46 4.27 0.52 19.44
CA SER A 46 5.47 -0.04 18.83
C SER A 46 5.72 0.52 17.44
N LEU A 47 4.67 0.64 16.62
CA LEU A 47 4.77 1.29 15.31
C LEU A 47 5.10 2.77 15.44
N GLU A 48 4.52 3.49 16.43
CA GLU A 48 4.81 4.92 16.61
C GLU A 48 6.28 5.13 16.98
N LYS A 49 6.81 4.26 17.85
CA LYS A 49 8.23 4.26 18.21
C LYS A 49 9.12 3.92 17.01
N TYR A 50 8.73 2.94 16.20
CA TYR A 50 9.49 2.54 15.02
C TYR A 50 9.59 3.69 14.01
N ARG A 51 8.49 4.44 13.77
CA ARG A 51 8.47 5.65 12.93
C ARG A 51 9.48 6.71 13.38
N ILE A 52 9.54 6.99 14.69
CA ILE A 52 10.45 8.03 15.23
C ILE A 52 11.92 7.63 15.07
N THR A 53 12.19 6.33 15.08
CA THR A 53 13.57 5.81 15.13
C THR A 53 14.15 5.43 13.77
N HIS A 54 13.33 5.38 12.70
CA HIS A 54 13.75 4.96 11.36
C HIS A 54 13.36 5.99 10.30
N ASN A 55 14.35 6.50 9.55
CA ASN A 55 14.14 7.44 8.45
C ASN A 55 13.49 6.79 7.21
N TRP A 56 13.67 5.49 7.03
CA TRP A 56 13.02 4.70 5.99
C TRP A 56 12.09 3.70 6.69
N PHE A 57 10.79 3.96 6.60
CA PHE A 57 9.76 3.16 7.25
C PHE A 57 9.09 2.25 6.21
N ASP A 58 9.26 0.95 6.36
CA ASP A 58 8.32 -0.04 5.82
C ASP A 58 7.49 -0.62 6.97
N LEU A 59 6.19 -0.80 6.71
CA LEU A 59 5.24 -1.28 7.71
C LEU A 59 5.56 -2.71 8.17
N GLU A 60 6.08 -3.55 7.28
CA GLU A 60 6.37 -4.96 7.54
C GLU A 60 7.44 -5.12 8.63
N SER A 61 8.55 -4.40 8.52
CA SER A 61 9.62 -4.39 9.51
C SER A 61 9.14 -3.83 10.85
N GLY A 62 8.31 -2.78 10.83
CA GLY A 62 7.73 -2.23 12.06
C GLY A 62 6.80 -3.22 12.77
N LEU A 63 6.00 -3.97 12.02
CA LEU A 63 5.13 -5.03 12.54
C LEU A 63 5.94 -6.21 13.10
N GLN A 64 6.99 -6.62 12.38
CA GLN A 64 7.89 -7.70 12.80
C GLN A 64 8.63 -7.34 14.09
N ASP A 65 9.18 -6.14 14.18
CA ASP A 65 9.88 -5.62 15.34
C ASP A 65 8.94 -5.48 16.56
N GLY A 66 7.71 -4.99 16.35
CA GLY A 66 6.65 -5.00 17.35
C GLY A 66 6.35 -6.41 17.88
N ALA A 67 6.08 -7.35 16.98
CA ALA A 67 5.75 -8.73 17.36
C ALA A 67 6.90 -9.40 18.12
N THR A 68 8.14 -9.21 17.64
CA THR A 68 9.35 -9.79 18.26
C THR A 68 9.54 -9.29 19.69
N ARG A 69 9.39 -7.97 19.91
CA ARG A 69 9.50 -7.42 21.27
C ARG A 69 8.36 -7.85 22.19
N LEU A 70 7.15 -8.03 21.64
CA LEU A 70 6.02 -8.54 22.40
C LEU A 70 6.28 -9.97 22.90
N LEU A 71 6.75 -10.85 21.99
CA LEU A 71 7.12 -12.22 22.33
C LEU A 71 8.19 -12.28 23.41
N ASN A 72 9.21 -11.41 23.33
CA ASN A 72 10.28 -11.35 24.34
C ASN A 72 9.81 -10.81 25.71
N ARG A 73 8.68 -10.09 25.78
CA ARG A 73 8.15 -9.51 27.02
C ARG A 73 7.17 -10.41 27.75
N LEU A 74 6.53 -11.34 27.04
CA LEU A 74 5.42 -12.11 27.59
C LEU A 74 5.87 -13.53 27.95
N SER A 75 5.75 -13.89 29.23
CA SER A 75 5.85 -15.28 29.68
C SER A 75 4.60 -16.04 29.22
N ASN A 76 4.73 -17.00 28.29
CA ASN A 76 3.83 -18.13 27.89
C ASN A 76 2.27 -18.02 27.96
N ILE A 77 1.67 -16.89 28.33
CA ILE A 77 0.24 -16.73 28.67
C ILE A 77 -0.46 -15.79 27.68
N TYR A 78 0.29 -15.09 26.83
CA TYR A 78 -0.30 -14.23 25.81
C TYR A 78 -0.84 -15.04 24.64
N THR A 79 -2.15 -14.95 24.41
CA THR A 79 -2.83 -15.70 23.36
C THR A 79 -2.62 -15.13 21.96
N GLY A 80 -1.97 -13.96 21.83
CA GLY A 80 -1.76 -13.29 20.54
C GLY A 80 -3.04 -12.69 19.93
N ARG A 81 -4.21 -12.98 20.51
CA ARG A 81 -5.52 -12.66 19.94
C ARG A 81 -5.73 -11.16 19.77
N GLU A 82 -5.56 -10.39 20.84
CA GLU A 82 -5.78 -8.94 20.78
C GLU A 82 -4.78 -8.25 19.86
N TYR A 83 -3.53 -8.74 19.79
CA TYR A 83 -2.54 -8.27 18.83
C TYR A 83 -2.96 -8.53 17.39
N TYR A 84 -3.45 -9.74 17.10
CA TYR A 84 -3.96 -10.11 15.78
C TYR A 84 -5.20 -9.28 15.40
N GLU A 85 -6.12 -9.06 16.34
CA GLU A 85 -7.29 -8.19 16.14
C GLU A 85 -6.87 -6.74 15.82
N SER A 86 -5.93 -6.16 16.59
CA SER A 86 -5.36 -4.84 16.30
C SER A 86 -4.66 -4.80 14.93
N TYR A 87 -3.93 -5.86 14.56
CA TYR A 87 -3.29 -5.98 13.25
C TYR A 87 -4.33 -5.96 12.12
N GLN A 88 -5.42 -6.72 12.25
CA GLN A 88 -6.49 -6.74 11.24
C GLN A 88 -7.17 -5.38 11.09
N ILE A 89 -7.47 -4.70 12.21
CA ILE A 89 -8.01 -3.34 12.21
C ILE A 89 -7.07 -2.41 11.44
N LEU A 90 -5.78 -2.46 11.76
CA LEU A 90 -4.79 -1.59 11.13
C LEU A 90 -4.69 -1.82 9.61
N ILE A 91 -4.58 -3.08 9.19
CA ILE A 91 -4.50 -3.45 7.77
C ILE A 91 -5.77 -3.04 7.03
N ASN A 92 -6.95 -3.21 7.63
CA ASN A 92 -8.20 -2.78 6.99
C ASN A 92 -8.26 -1.27 6.84
N LYS A 93 -7.84 -0.51 7.87
CA LYS A 93 -7.78 0.96 7.78
C LYS A 93 -6.78 1.45 6.73
N LEU A 94 -5.65 0.76 6.57
CA LEU A 94 -4.71 1.04 5.49
C LEU A 94 -5.33 0.75 4.11
N LYS A 95 -6.02 -0.38 3.95
CA LYS A 95 -6.70 -0.74 2.69
C LYS A 95 -7.76 0.28 2.32
N GLU A 96 -8.63 0.65 3.26
CA GLU A 96 -9.65 1.69 3.08
C GLU A 96 -9.01 3.02 2.64
N TYR A 97 -7.91 3.41 3.28
CA TYR A 97 -7.18 4.63 2.94
C TYR A 97 -6.63 4.60 1.50
N ILE A 98 -5.91 3.54 1.12
CA ILE A 98 -5.34 3.42 -0.24
C ILE A 98 -6.46 3.33 -1.28
N LEU A 99 -7.55 2.62 -0.99
CA LEU A 99 -8.72 2.56 -1.88
C LEU A 99 -9.31 3.96 -2.10
N THR A 100 -9.44 4.75 -1.03
CA THR A 100 -9.88 6.15 -1.13
C THR A 100 -8.94 6.97 -1.99
N GLN A 101 -7.61 6.80 -1.86
CA GLN A 101 -6.64 7.49 -2.72
C GLN A 101 -6.84 7.11 -4.20
N GLN A 102 -6.99 5.84 -4.52
CA GLN A 102 -7.21 5.37 -5.89
C GLN A 102 -8.54 5.87 -6.50
N GLU A 103 -9.60 5.99 -5.71
CA GLU A 103 -10.91 6.41 -6.20
C GLU A 103 -11.06 7.92 -6.31
N SER A 104 -10.38 8.67 -5.46
CA SER A 104 -10.56 10.13 -5.34
C SER A 104 -9.41 10.97 -5.89
N PHE A 105 -8.28 10.38 -6.30
CA PHE A 105 -7.14 11.19 -6.76
C PHE A 105 -7.49 12.06 -7.97
N VAL A 106 -6.91 13.26 -7.98
CA VAL A 106 -6.92 14.16 -9.12
C VAL A 106 -5.56 13.97 -9.81
N PRO A 107 -5.53 13.48 -11.07
CA PRO A 107 -4.28 13.35 -11.80
C PRO A 107 -3.49 14.65 -11.83
N LYS A 108 -2.19 14.57 -11.60
CA LYS A 108 -1.30 15.71 -11.86
C LYS A 108 -1.20 15.95 -13.36
N ASP A 109 -1.25 17.21 -13.77
CA ASP A 109 -1.03 17.60 -15.16
C ASP A 109 0.31 17.06 -15.68
N ASN A 110 0.28 16.32 -16.79
CA ASN A 110 1.46 15.79 -17.49
C ASN A 110 2.39 14.95 -16.61
N SER A 111 1.86 14.18 -15.65
CA SER A 111 2.67 13.25 -14.85
C SER A 111 3.48 12.28 -15.74
N VAL A 112 4.69 11.93 -15.30
CA VAL A 112 5.54 10.94 -15.98
C VAL A 112 4.87 9.58 -15.98
N ALA A 113 4.16 9.23 -14.92
CA ALA A 113 3.40 8.00 -14.80
C ALA A 113 2.30 7.88 -15.87
N GLU A 114 1.54 8.94 -16.13
CA GLU A 114 0.54 8.96 -17.20
C GLU A 114 1.19 8.82 -18.59
N GLN A 115 2.26 9.56 -18.85
CA GLN A 115 3.00 9.48 -20.11
C GLN A 115 3.54 8.07 -20.34
N LEU A 116 4.07 7.44 -19.29
CA LEU A 116 4.54 6.06 -19.30
C LEU A 116 3.42 5.10 -19.69
N LEU A 117 2.24 5.20 -19.07
CA LEU A 117 1.08 4.36 -19.43
C LEU A 117 0.68 4.51 -20.90
N LYS A 118 0.70 5.74 -21.43
CA LYS A 118 0.37 6.03 -22.84
C LYS A 118 1.38 5.41 -23.81
N VAL A 119 2.67 5.38 -23.47
CA VAL A 119 3.70 4.75 -24.29
C VAL A 119 3.59 3.23 -24.25
N ILE A 120 3.28 2.67 -23.08
CA ILE A 120 3.17 1.22 -22.90
C ILE A 120 1.98 0.65 -23.66
N SER A 121 0.84 1.35 -23.69
CA SER A 121 -0.37 0.86 -24.33
C SER A 121 -0.25 0.66 -25.84
N ILE A 122 0.73 1.31 -26.48
CA ILE A 122 1.04 1.16 -27.90
C ILE A 122 2.31 0.33 -28.15
N SER A 123 3.02 -0.07 -27.10
CA SER A 123 4.26 -0.84 -27.20
C SER A 123 3.96 -2.32 -27.40
N THR A 124 4.56 -2.92 -28.44
CA THR A 124 4.46 -4.37 -28.71
C THR A 124 5.61 -5.18 -28.10
N SER A 125 6.63 -4.50 -27.55
CA SER A 125 7.82 -5.14 -26.96
C SER A 125 7.68 -5.42 -25.46
N LEU A 126 6.73 -4.78 -24.78
CA LEU A 126 6.49 -5.00 -23.35
C LEU A 126 5.56 -6.20 -23.14
N LYS A 127 6.04 -7.22 -22.41
CA LYS A 127 5.28 -8.46 -22.18
C LYS A 127 4.44 -8.44 -20.93
N CYS A 128 4.88 -7.76 -19.88
CA CYS A 128 4.18 -7.71 -18.62
C CYS A 128 4.66 -6.55 -17.74
N ILE A 129 3.83 -6.26 -16.74
CA ILE A 129 4.10 -5.28 -15.70
C ILE A 129 4.06 -6.02 -14.36
N TYR A 130 5.09 -5.84 -13.55
CA TYR A 130 5.08 -6.24 -12.16
C TYR A 130 4.95 -5.00 -11.31
N THR A 131 3.98 -4.97 -10.42
CA THR A 131 3.75 -3.84 -9.52
C THR A 131 3.89 -4.24 -8.08
N PHE A 132 4.62 -3.43 -7.33
CA PHE A 132 4.72 -3.49 -5.88
C PHE A 132 3.63 -2.62 -5.21
N ASN A 133 2.84 -1.89 -6.00
CA ASN A 133 1.76 -1.05 -5.50
C ASN A 133 0.52 -1.91 -5.23
N TYR A 134 -0.24 -1.50 -4.21
CA TYR A 134 -1.51 -2.13 -3.86
C TYR A 134 -2.67 -1.64 -4.72
N THR A 135 -2.53 -0.48 -5.36
CA THR A 135 -3.50 0.13 -6.28
C THR A 135 -3.62 -0.67 -7.57
N ASP A 136 -4.84 -0.78 -8.09
CA ASP A 136 -5.17 -1.51 -9.30
C ASP A 136 -4.84 -0.69 -10.55
N VAL A 137 -3.74 -1.07 -11.22
CA VAL A 137 -3.27 -0.44 -12.45
C VAL A 137 -4.34 -0.44 -13.56
N SER A 138 -5.22 -1.45 -13.61
CA SER A 138 -6.30 -1.48 -14.60
C SER A 138 -7.32 -0.37 -14.34
N LYS A 139 -7.74 -0.16 -13.08
CA LYS A 139 -8.64 0.95 -12.72
C LYS A 139 -8.02 2.32 -12.97
N ILE A 140 -6.71 2.45 -12.76
CA ILE A 140 -5.97 3.66 -13.09
C ILE A 140 -6.05 3.93 -14.61
N CYS A 141 -5.78 2.92 -15.44
CA CYS A 141 -5.86 3.06 -16.90
C CYS A 141 -7.26 3.38 -17.42
N GLU A 142 -8.31 2.83 -16.83
CA GLU A 142 -9.70 3.20 -17.15
C GLU A 142 -9.93 4.71 -16.98
N ARG A 143 -9.40 5.30 -15.91
CA ARG A 143 -9.51 6.74 -15.63
C ARG A 143 -8.79 7.61 -16.66
N PHE A 144 -7.73 7.10 -17.27
CA PHE A 144 -6.99 7.75 -18.35
C PHE A 144 -7.46 7.35 -19.75
N GLN A 145 -8.51 6.52 -19.87
CA GLN A 145 -9.00 5.99 -21.14
C GLN A 145 -7.92 5.23 -21.93
N ILE A 146 -7.03 4.54 -21.22
CA ILE A 146 -5.92 3.77 -21.79
C ILE A 146 -6.37 2.31 -21.93
N ALA A 147 -6.43 1.83 -23.17
CA ALA A 147 -6.68 0.42 -23.49
C ALA A 147 -5.37 -0.35 -23.67
N ASN A 148 -5.45 -1.68 -23.74
CA ASN A 148 -4.36 -2.58 -24.18
C ASN A 148 -3.09 -2.55 -23.31
N LEU A 149 -3.24 -2.61 -21.99
CA LEU A 149 -2.09 -2.91 -21.13
C LEU A 149 -1.64 -4.38 -21.27
N PRO A 150 -0.32 -4.63 -21.23
CA PRO A 150 0.19 -5.97 -20.97
C PRO A 150 -0.32 -6.52 -19.62
N PRO A 151 -0.29 -7.85 -19.42
CA PRO A 151 -0.63 -8.45 -18.13
C PRO A 151 0.09 -7.78 -16.95
N VAL A 152 -0.69 -7.46 -15.91
CA VAL A 152 -0.21 -6.84 -14.66
C VAL A 152 -0.20 -7.89 -13.55
N TYR A 153 0.94 -8.04 -12.88
CA TYR A 153 1.15 -8.95 -11.76
C TYR A 153 1.49 -8.17 -10.50
N HIS A 154 0.68 -8.33 -9.46
CA HIS A 154 0.95 -7.72 -8.15
C HIS A 154 1.84 -8.61 -7.31
N VAL A 155 2.97 -8.08 -6.86
CA VAL A 155 3.96 -8.84 -6.08
C VAL A 155 3.50 -9.05 -4.63
N HIS A 156 2.89 -8.05 -4.01
CA HIS A 156 2.45 -8.07 -2.61
C HIS A 156 0.93 -8.23 -2.43
N GLY A 157 0.22 -8.58 -3.51
CA GLY A 157 -1.24 -8.57 -3.55
C GLY A 157 -1.81 -7.21 -3.98
N SER A 158 -3.13 -7.14 -4.12
CA SER A 158 -3.83 -5.94 -4.63
C SER A 158 -5.16 -5.69 -3.94
N LEU A 159 -5.65 -4.45 -4.07
CA LEU A 159 -6.99 -4.05 -3.63
C LEU A 159 -8.11 -4.54 -4.54
N LYS A 160 -7.81 -5.23 -5.64
CA LYS A 160 -8.79 -5.60 -6.68
C LYS A 160 -10.02 -6.35 -6.15
N ASN A 161 -9.84 -7.17 -5.11
CA ASN A 161 -10.91 -7.97 -4.50
C ASN A 161 -11.37 -7.43 -3.13
N TYR A 162 -10.90 -6.25 -2.72
CA TYR A 162 -11.32 -5.65 -1.46
C TYR A 162 -12.61 -4.84 -1.67
N ILE A 163 -13.71 -5.32 -1.09
CA ILE A 163 -14.97 -4.59 -0.99
C ILE A 163 -14.95 -3.93 0.39
N GLY A 164 -14.88 -2.59 0.44
CA GLY A 164 -14.94 -1.86 1.70
C GLY A 164 -16.20 -2.24 2.48
N CYS A 165 -16.07 -2.38 3.80
CA CYS A 165 -17.20 -2.65 4.70
C CYS A 165 -17.87 -1.36 5.15
#